data_AF-A0ABD0MJ51-F1
#
_entry.id   AF-A0ABD0MJ51-F1
#
_cell.length_a   1.000
_cell.length_b   1.000
_cell.length_c   1.000
_cell.angle_alpha   90.00
_cell.angle_beta   90.00
_cell.angle_gamma   90.00
#
_symmetry.space_group_name_H-M   'P 1'
#
loop_
_entity.id
_entity.type
_entity.pdbx_description
1 polymer ?
#
loop_
_entity_poly.entity_id
_entity_poly.type
_entity_poly.pdbx_seq_one_letter_code
_entity_poly.pdbx_strand_id
1 'polypeptide(L)'
;ACDLTLDPNTAHTHLMLSDENRKMIHVFEHQLYPDHPERFNKELQVMCRESLNGRCYWEAEWDGHAEISVTYKGINRKGVSDCVFGYNDKSWSLYYESDRFL
;
A
#
# COMPACT_ATOMS: atom_id res chain seq x y z
N ALA A 1 -4.09 18.03 8.99
CA ALA A 1 -4.15 16.64 8.51
C ALA A 1 -3.95 16.64 7.00
N CYS A 2 -3.47 15.54 6.45
CA CYS A 2 -3.27 15.34 5.02
C CYS A 2 -4.33 14.37 4.52
N ASP A 3 -5.00 14.72 3.43
CA ASP A 3 -5.89 13.82 2.72
C ASP A 3 -5.06 12.93 1.80
N LEU A 4 -5.12 11.63 2.04
CA LEU A 4 -4.43 10.62 1.26
C LEU A 4 -5.44 9.82 0.42
N THR A 5 -5.09 9.56 -0.83
CA THR A 5 -5.86 8.71 -1.73
C THR A 5 -4.97 7.65 -2.34
N LEU A 6 -5.44 6.41 -2.34
CA LEU A 6 -4.71 5.27 -2.89
C LEU A 6 -4.61 5.39 -4.42
N ASP A 7 -3.44 5.08 -4.98
CA ASP A 7 -3.19 5.13 -6.41
C ASP A 7 -3.46 3.77 -7.08
N PRO A 8 -4.53 3.65 -7.90
CA PRO A 8 -4.86 2.42 -8.62
C PRO A 8 -3.77 1.97 -9.59
N ASN A 9 -2.86 2.85 -10.01
CA ASN A 9 -1.74 2.50 -10.88
C ASN A 9 -0.62 1.75 -10.15
N THR A 10 -0.58 1.86 -8.82
CA THR A 10 0.41 1.18 -7.97
C THR A 10 -0.15 -0.09 -7.34
N ALA A 11 -1.46 -0.13 -7.11
CA ALA A 11 -2.14 -1.22 -6.40
C ALA A 11 -1.87 -2.60 -7.02
N HIS A 12 -1.49 -3.56 -6.17
CA HIS A 12 -1.46 -4.96 -6.56
C HIS A 12 -2.82 -5.43 -7.07
N THR A 13 -2.84 -6.38 -7.99
CA THR A 13 -4.07 -6.80 -8.68
C THR A 13 -5.04 -7.61 -7.83
N HIS A 14 -4.63 -8.02 -6.63
CA HIS A 14 -5.50 -8.67 -5.63
C HIS A 14 -5.97 -7.69 -4.55
N LEU A 15 -5.80 -6.38 -4.78
CA LEU A 15 -6.32 -5.33 -3.91
C LEU A 15 -7.46 -4.62 -4.63
N MET A 16 -8.64 -4.62 -4.03
CA MET A 16 -9.76 -3.82 -4.51
C MET A 16 -9.77 -2.47 -3.79
N LEU A 17 -9.78 -1.39 -4.56
CA LEU A 17 -9.94 -0.03 -4.06
C LEU A 17 -11.40 0.40 -4.12
N SER A 18 -11.89 0.99 -3.04
CA SER A 18 -13.27 1.49 -2.92
C SER A 18 -13.30 2.81 -2.16
N ASP A 19 -14.51 3.37 -1.97
CA ASP A 19 -14.71 4.60 -1.20
C ASP A 19 -13.82 5.74 -1.69
N GLU A 20 -13.94 6.06 -2.99
CA GLU A 20 -13.12 7.08 -3.66
C GLU A 20 -11.59 6.82 -3.54
N ASN A 21 -11.19 5.55 -3.47
CA ASN A 21 -9.83 5.08 -3.23
C ASN A 21 -9.28 5.47 -1.84
N ARG A 22 -10.14 5.64 -0.84
CA ARG A 22 -9.75 5.79 0.58
C ARG A 22 -9.72 4.46 1.32
N LYS A 23 -10.31 3.41 0.73
CA LYS A 23 -10.35 2.05 1.31
C LYS A 23 -9.72 1.03 0.36
N MET A 24 -8.98 0.10 0.95
CA MET A 24 -8.39 -1.06 0.28
C MET A 24 -8.89 -2.35 0.94
N ILE A 25 -9.19 -3.35 0.13
CA ILE A 25 -9.63 -4.67 0.57
C ILE A 25 -8.82 -5.73 -0.18
N HIS A 26 -8.29 -6.72 0.55
CA HIS A 26 -7.69 -7.90 -0.07
C HIS A 26 -8.80 -8.83 -0.61
N VAL A 27 -8.68 -9.22 -1.88
CA VAL A 27 -9.62 -10.08 -2.59
C VAL A 27 -8.87 -11.17 -3.34
N PHE A 28 -9.50 -12.34 -3.53
CA PHE A 28 -8.89 -13.45 -4.27
C PHE A 28 -8.96 -13.24 -5.79
N GLU A 29 -9.95 -12.49 -6.27
CA GLU A 29 -10.13 -12.21 -7.68
C GLU A 29 -9.15 -11.14 -8.17
N HIS A 30 -8.59 -11.39 -9.35
CA HIS A 30 -7.75 -10.41 -10.03
C HIS A 30 -8.59 -9.21 -10.49
N GLN A 31 -8.32 -8.05 -9.92
CA GLN A 31 -8.94 -6.78 -10.30
C GLN A 31 -8.47 -6.36 -11.69
N LEU A 32 -9.38 -5.80 -12.51
CA LEU A 32 -9.13 -5.43 -13.90
C LEU A 32 -8.34 -4.11 -14.02
N TYR A 33 -7.21 -4.01 -13.32
CA TYR A 33 -6.34 -2.87 -13.46
C TYR A 33 -5.48 -2.99 -14.73
N PRO A 34 -5.36 -1.91 -15.54
CA PRO A 34 -4.46 -1.90 -16.69
C PRO A 34 -3.01 -2.16 -16.27
N ASP A 35 -2.24 -2.79 -17.16
CA ASP A 35 -0.81 -2.92 -16.96
C ASP A 35 -0.15 -1.54 -16.79
N HIS A 36 0.70 -1.44 -15.77
CA HIS A 36 1.38 -0.18 -15.44
C HIS A 36 2.77 -0.45 -14.84
N PRO A 37 3.81 0.32 -15.20
CA PRO A 37 5.16 0.14 -14.67
C PRO A 37 5.23 0.31 -13.15
N GLU A 38 4.42 1.21 -12.59
CA GLU A 38 4.36 1.48 -11.14
C GLU A 38 3.62 0.41 -10.33
N ARG A 39 2.97 -0.57 -10.99
CA ARG A 39 2.14 -1.57 -10.33
C ARG A 39 2.98 -2.56 -9.54
N PHE A 40 2.68 -2.79 -8.28
CA PHE A 40 3.25 -3.92 -7.55
C PHE A 40 2.66 -5.24 -8.08
N ASN A 41 3.50 -6.25 -8.32
CA ASN A 41 3.08 -7.52 -8.92
C ASN A 41 3.49 -8.77 -8.13
N LYS A 42 4.09 -8.59 -6.94
CA LYS A 42 4.55 -9.68 -6.09
C LYS A 42 3.89 -9.65 -4.72
N GLU A 43 3.94 -8.49 -4.06
CA GLU A 43 3.33 -8.30 -2.75
C GLU A 43 2.07 -7.43 -2.80
N LEU A 44 1.17 -7.67 -1.84
CA LEU A 44 -0.12 -6.98 -1.68
C LEU A 44 0.07 -5.54 -1.16
N GLN A 45 0.53 -4.65 -2.05
CA GLN A 45 0.89 -3.28 -1.69
C GLN A 45 0.25 -2.25 -2.62
N VAL A 46 0.10 -1.03 -2.09
CA VAL A 46 -0.41 0.14 -2.80
C VAL A 46 0.24 1.39 -2.19
N MET A 47 0.50 2.40 -3.02
CA MET A 47 0.91 3.73 -2.55
C MET A 47 -0.23 4.73 -2.66
N CYS A 48 -0.13 5.81 -1.88
CA CYS A 48 -0.97 6.99 -2.09
C CYS A 48 -0.46 7.82 -3.28
N ARG A 49 -1.35 8.62 -3.88
CA ARG A 49 -1.00 9.54 -4.98
C ARG A 49 -0.16 10.70 -4.50
N GLU A 50 -0.43 11.15 -3.29
CA GLU A 50 0.15 12.34 -2.69
C GLU A 50 1.58 12.08 -2.24
N SER A 51 2.47 13.03 -2.51
CA SER A 51 3.80 13.07 -1.90
C SER A 51 3.75 13.94 -0.65
N LEU A 52 4.19 13.39 0.47
CA LEU A 52 4.24 14.10 1.74
C LEU A 52 5.50 14.97 1.79
N ASN A 53 5.33 16.25 2.12
CA ASN A 53 6.44 17.21 2.28
C ASN A 53 6.28 17.94 3.61
N GLY A 54 7.36 18.02 4.40
CA GLY A 54 7.32 18.64 5.72
C GLY A 54 6.63 17.79 6.77
N ARG A 55 5.81 18.42 7.62
CA ARG A 55 5.07 17.73 8.70
C ARG A 55 3.67 17.36 8.19
N CYS A 56 3.38 16.07 8.18
CA CYS A 56 2.10 15.52 7.74
C CYS A 56 1.51 14.62 8.83
N TYR A 57 0.19 14.59 8.92
CA TYR A 57 -0.55 13.73 9.84
C TYR A 57 -1.76 13.16 9.10
N TRP A 58 -1.95 11.85 9.22
CA TRP A 58 -3.03 11.09 8.61
C TRP A 58 -3.44 9.99 9.57
N GLU A 59 -4.68 9.54 9.43
CA GLU A 59 -5.26 8.46 10.21
C GLU A 59 -5.68 7.35 9.25
N ALA A 60 -5.66 6.12 9.74
CA ALA A 60 -6.12 4.96 9.01
C ALA A 60 -6.90 4.06 9.97
N GLU A 61 -7.94 3.42 9.45
CA GLU A 61 -8.65 2.34 10.13
C GLU A 61 -8.32 1.04 9.41
N TRP A 62 -8.23 -0.05 10.16
CA TRP A 62 -7.93 -1.38 9.61
C TRP A 62 -8.66 -2.46 10.40
N ASP A 63 -8.85 -3.60 9.73
CA ASP A 63 -9.37 -4.83 10.32
C ASP A 63 -8.42 -5.99 10.01
N GLY A 64 -8.17 -6.84 11.00
CA GLY A 64 -7.19 -7.93 10.92
C GLY A 64 -5.75 -7.45 10.84
N HIS A 65 -5.05 -7.87 9.79
CA HIS A 65 -3.63 -7.63 9.57
C HIS A 65 -3.42 -6.38 8.71
N ALA A 66 -2.56 -5.46 9.16
CA ALA A 66 -2.28 -4.22 8.46
C ALA A 66 -0.80 -3.85 8.52
N GLU A 67 -0.27 -3.39 7.39
CA GLU A 67 1.06 -2.79 7.31
C GLU A 67 0.92 -1.36 6.78
N ILE A 68 1.31 -0.38 7.60
CA ILE A 68 1.26 1.05 7.25
C ILE A 68 2.67 1.51 6.98
N SER A 69 2.90 2.04 5.78
CA SER A 69 4.25 2.33 5.30
C SER A 69 4.41 3.75 4.79
N VAL A 70 5.61 4.28 4.95
CA VAL A 70 6.08 5.47 4.22
C VAL A 70 7.25 5.04 3.34
N THR A 71 7.25 5.49 2.09
CA THR A 71 8.25 5.08 1.10
C THR A 71 8.62 6.24 0.18
N TYR A 72 9.86 6.24 -0.30
CA TYR A 72 10.22 7.06 -1.45
C TYR A 72 9.56 6.52 -2.71
N LYS A 73 9.21 7.43 -3.63
CA LYS A 73 8.64 7.07 -4.94
C LYS A 73 9.55 6.15 -5.76
N GLY A 74 10.86 6.21 -5.54
CA GLY A 74 11.87 5.40 -6.24
C GLY A 74 12.05 3.97 -5.71
N ILE A 75 11.13 3.45 -4.90
CA ILE A 75 11.11 2.04 -4.51
C ILE A 75 10.93 1.15 -5.74
N ASN A 76 11.52 -0.04 -5.73
CA ASN A 76 11.31 -1.02 -6.78
C ASN A 76 9.85 -1.50 -6.76
N ARG A 77 9.25 -1.64 -7.94
CA ARG A 77 7.85 -2.07 -8.11
C ARG A 77 7.72 -3.57 -8.39
N LYS A 78 8.82 -4.16 -8.83
CA LYS A 78 8.96 -5.53 -9.30
C LYS A 78 10.18 -6.14 -8.61
N GLY A 79 10.17 -7.44 -8.36
CA GLY A 79 11.24 -8.15 -7.65
C GLY A 79 10.70 -8.89 -6.43
N VAL A 80 11.58 -9.56 -5.66
CA VAL A 80 11.14 -10.42 -4.54
C VAL A 80 11.38 -9.77 -3.17
N SER A 81 12.45 -9.00 -2.98
CA SER A 81 12.78 -8.39 -1.68
C SER A 81 12.70 -6.87 -1.71
N ASP A 82 13.39 -6.22 -2.66
CA ASP A 82 13.54 -4.76 -2.68
C ASP A 82 12.25 -3.98 -2.99
N CYS A 83 11.16 -4.67 -3.36
CA CYS A 83 9.86 -4.05 -3.61
C CYS A 83 8.91 -4.12 -2.42
N VAL A 84 9.27 -4.83 -1.34
CA VAL A 84 8.42 -5.00 -0.16
C VAL A 84 8.72 -3.88 0.82
N PHE A 85 7.68 -3.15 1.26
CA PHE A 85 7.81 -2.08 2.23
C PHE A 85 8.48 -2.58 3.52
N GLY A 86 9.37 -1.77 4.09
CA GLY A 86 10.12 -2.12 5.30
C GLY A 86 11.28 -3.09 5.09
N TYR A 87 11.37 -3.78 3.94
CA TYR A 87 12.46 -4.72 3.61
C TYR A 87 13.47 -4.14 2.59
N ASN A 88 13.61 -2.81 2.57
CA ASN A 88 14.55 -2.09 1.72
C ASN A 88 14.99 -0.77 2.39
N ASP A 89 15.96 -0.08 1.80
CA ASP A 89 16.52 1.18 2.29
C ASP A 89 15.70 2.43 1.94
N LYS A 90 14.55 2.25 1.28
CA LYS A 90 13.68 3.34 0.76
C LYS A 90 12.33 3.43 1.44
N SER A 91 12.04 2.56 2.40
CA SER A 91 10.74 2.47 3.04
C SER A 91 10.84 2.07 4.51
N TRP A 92 9.83 2.49 5.26
CA TRP A 92 9.67 2.19 6.67
C TRP A 92 8.22 1.80 6.91
N SER A 93 8.03 0.69 7.62
CA SER A 93 6.71 0.11 7.86
C SER A 93 6.45 -0.07 9.35
N LEU A 94 5.20 0.16 9.73
CA LEU A 94 4.63 -0.32 10.98
C LEU A 94 3.72 -1.50 10.65
N TYR A 95 4.09 -2.65 11.21
CA TYR A 95 3.35 -3.89 11.08
C TYR A 95 2.42 -4.05 12.28
N TYR A 96 1.13 -4.29 12.02
CA TYR A 96 0.13 -4.62 13.02
C TYR A 96 -0.51 -5.96 12.70
N GLU A 97 -0.30 -6.91 13.59
CA GLU A 97 -1.01 -8.17 13.62
C GLU A 97 -1.94 -8.13 14.85
N SER A 98 -3.24 -8.35 14.63
CA SER A 98 -4.10 -8.55 15.79
C SER A 98 -3.72 -9.87 16.43
N ASP A 99 -3.38 -9.82 17.73
CA ASP A 99 -3.30 -11.03 18.53
C ASP A 99 -4.68 -11.70 18.46
N ARG A 100 -4.77 -12.79 17.69
CA ARG A 100 -5.92 -13.70 17.77
C ARG A 100 -5.90 -14.34 19.15
N PHE A 101 -6.56 -13.74 20.12
CA PHE A 101 -7.09 -14.51 21.23
C PHE A 101 -8.17 -15.42 20.66
N LEU A 102 -7.82 -16.71 20.55
CA LEU A 102 -8.77 -17.82 20.33
C LEU A 102 -9.81 -17.86 21.45
#